data_AF-A0A4Y2VXH9-F1
#
_entry.id   AF-A0A4Y2VXH9-F1
#
_cell.length_a   1.000
_cell.length_b   1.000
_cell.length_c   1.000
_cell.angle_alpha   90.00
_cell.angle_beta   90.00
_cell.angle_gamma   90.00
#
_symmetry.space_group_name_H-M   'P 1'
#
loop_
_entity.id
_entity.type
_entity.pdbx_description
1 polymer ?
#
loop_
_entity_poly.entity_id
_entity_poly.type
_entity_poly.pdbx_seq_one_letter_code
_entity_poly.pdbx_strand_id
1 'polypeptide(L)'
;MQFVDKYRSSVAQNTGINYSDIESTISKFNAESHENIANWLDHFENISQLFSLPDLQKFIFAKRSLGGTAALFVKTEPQIDSWQKLKQAWIDEFSFEINSAHLHELLSKRKMMDSESAPEYFLKMKELCSSGKTEET
;
A
#
# COMPACT_ATOMS: atom_id res chain seq x y z
N MET A 1 19.22 -6.61 -59.23
CA MET A 1 18.80 -5.30 -58.68
C MET A 1 17.37 -5.50 -58.19
N GLN A 2 17.11 -5.71 -56.89
CA GLN A 2 16.92 -4.68 -55.83
C GLN A 2 16.06 -3.52 -56.36
N PHE A 3 14.94 -3.08 -55.81
CA PHE A 3 14.42 -2.88 -54.44
C PHE A 3 12.87 -2.90 -54.57
N VAL A 4 11.98 -3.00 -53.57
CA VAL A 4 11.93 -2.32 -52.27
C VAL A 4 10.95 -3.05 -51.33
N ASP A 5 11.40 -3.16 -50.08
CA ASP A 5 10.73 -3.59 -48.85
C ASP A 5 9.36 -2.94 -48.61
N LYS A 6 8.30 -3.67 -48.24
CA LYS A 6 8.04 -4.31 -46.93
C LYS A 6 8.10 -3.34 -45.75
N TYR A 7 7.08 -2.49 -45.60
CA TYR A 7 6.70 -1.94 -44.28
C TYR A 7 5.18 -1.83 -44.15
N ARG A 8 4.52 -2.98 -43.94
CA ARG A 8 3.21 -3.00 -43.28
C ARG A 8 3.51 -2.82 -41.80
N SER A 9 3.45 -1.57 -41.32
CA SER A 9 3.58 -1.25 -39.90
C SER A 9 2.48 -2.00 -39.14
N SER A 10 2.88 -3.07 -38.45
CA SER A 10 2.04 -3.68 -37.43
C SER A 10 2.10 -2.76 -36.22
N VAL A 11 1.06 -1.95 -36.04
CA VAL A 11 0.78 -1.33 -34.75
C VAL A 11 0.52 -2.48 -33.79
N ALA A 12 1.56 -2.92 -33.09
CA ALA A 12 1.39 -3.73 -31.91
C ALA A 12 0.65 -2.84 -30.91
N GLN A 13 -0.67 -3.07 -30.78
CA GLN A 13 -1.45 -2.52 -29.68
C GLN A 13 -0.77 -3.06 -28.41
N ASN A 14 -0.01 -2.22 -27.74
CA ASN A 14 0.62 -2.58 -26.48
C ASN A 14 -0.50 -2.64 -25.44
N THR A 15 -1.18 -3.78 -25.35
CA THR A 15 -2.13 -4.13 -24.28
C THR A 15 -1.39 -4.53 -23.01
N GLY A 16 -0.22 -3.93 -22.76
CA GLY A 16 0.63 -4.19 -21.61
C GLY A 16 0.25 -3.23 -20.49
N ILE A 17 0.03 -3.79 -19.30
CA ILE A 17 -0.12 -3.04 -18.05
C ILE A 17 1.08 -2.08 -17.92
N ASN A 18 0.80 -0.79 -17.78
CA ASN A 18 1.82 0.24 -17.72
C ASN A 18 2.07 0.70 -16.26
N TYR A 19 3.06 1.58 -16.07
CA TYR A 19 3.44 2.07 -14.74
C TYR A 19 2.29 2.81 -14.03
N SER A 20 1.49 3.60 -14.76
CA SER A 20 0.34 4.29 -14.16
C SER A 20 -0.78 3.35 -13.76
N ASP A 21 -0.99 2.25 -14.49
CA ASP A 21 -1.96 1.22 -14.13
C ASP A 21 -1.55 0.60 -12.78
N ILE A 22 -0.28 0.23 -12.63
CA ILE A 22 0.27 -0.30 -11.37
C ILE A 22 0.17 0.75 -10.26
N GLU A 23 0.59 2.00 -10.50
CA GLU A 23 0.52 3.09 -9.52
C GLU A 23 -0.90 3.30 -9.00
N SER A 24 -1.91 3.20 -9.89
CA SER A 24 -3.31 3.39 -9.54
C SER A 24 -3.89 2.29 -8.65
N THR A 25 -3.29 1.10 -8.65
CA THR A 25 -3.69 0.01 -7.75
C THR A 25 -3.15 0.17 -6.33
N ILE A 26 -2.13 1.00 -6.14
CA ILE A 26 -1.47 1.16 -4.85
C ILE A 26 -2.13 2.29 -4.07
N SER A 27 -2.75 1.94 -2.94
CA SER A 27 -3.36 2.90 -2.02
C SER A 27 -2.33 3.90 -1.48
N LYS A 28 -2.74 5.15 -1.26
CA LYS A 28 -1.91 6.12 -0.55
C LYS A 28 -1.84 5.77 0.94
N PHE A 29 -0.65 5.85 1.52
CA PHE A 29 -0.47 5.76 2.96
C PHE A 29 -0.33 7.15 3.55
N ASN A 30 -1.05 7.40 4.63
CA ASN A 30 -0.89 8.59 5.44
C ASN A 30 -0.91 8.22 6.92
N ALA A 31 0.06 8.71 7.70
CA ALA A 31 0.13 8.49 9.14
C ALA A 31 -1.12 9.00 9.89
N GLU A 32 -1.82 9.99 9.33
CA GLU A 32 -3.05 10.51 9.93
C GLU A 32 -4.30 9.64 9.68
N SER A 33 -4.20 8.59 8.84
CA SER A 33 -5.35 7.79 8.40
C SER A 33 -5.85 6.75 9.42
N HIS A 34 -5.22 6.65 10.60
CA HIS A 34 -5.43 5.57 11.59
C HIS A 34 -5.23 4.14 11.05
N GLU A 35 -4.83 3.98 9.79
CA GLU A 35 -4.45 2.71 9.22
C GLU A 35 -3.10 2.26 9.80
N ASN A 36 -3.02 1.00 10.22
CA ASN A 36 -1.74 0.43 10.63
C ASN A 36 -0.86 0.22 9.40
N ILE A 37 0.36 0.76 9.42
CA ILE A 37 1.30 0.62 8.31
C ILE A 37 1.59 -0.84 7.95
N ALA A 38 1.48 -1.77 8.92
CA ALA A 38 1.63 -3.20 8.66
C ALA A 38 0.60 -3.71 7.65
N ASN A 39 -0.67 -3.31 7.79
CA ASN A 39 -1.75 -3.71 6.87
C ASN A 39 -1.51 -3.14 5.47
N TRP A 40 -1.12 -1.87 5.39
CA TRP A 40 -0.78 -1.23 4.13
C TRP A 40 0.40 -1.93 3.45
N LEU A 41 1.45 -2.27 4.21
CA LEU A 41 2.64 -2.97 3.70
C LEU A 41 2.29 -4.36 3.17
N ASP A 42 1.41 -5.10 3.83
CA ASP A 42 0.94 -6.39 3.36
C ASP A 42 0.17 -6.26 2.04
N HIS A 43 -0.71 -5.27 1.93
CA HIS A 43 -1.43 -4.97 0.69
C HIS A 43 -0.45 -4.60 -0.44
N PHE A 44 0.53 -3.74 -0.15
CA PHE A 44 1.54 -3.31 -1.09
C PHE A 44 2.45 -4.47 -1.56
N GLU A 45 2.86 -5.36 -0.67
CA GLU A 45 3.68 -6.53 -1.03
C GLU A 45 2.88 -7.52 -1.89
N ASN A 46 1.59 -7.72 -1.62
CA ASN A 46 0.72 -8.53 -2.47
C ASN A 46 0.61 -7.97 -3.89
N ILE A 47 0.40 -6.66 -4.05
CA ILE A 47 0.41 -5.99 -5.35
C ILE A 47 1.78 -6.12 -6.02
N SER A 48 2.85 -5.90 -5.26
CA SER A 48 4.21 -5.97 -5.78
C SER A 48 4.55 -7.38 -6.28
N GLN A 49 4.07 -8.42 -5.59
CA GLN A 49 4.22 -9.80 -6.02
C GLN A 49 3.40 -10.09 -7.29
N LEU A 50 2.15 -9.61 -7.35
CA LEU A 50 1.28 -9.78 -8.52
C LEU A 50 1.93 -9.23 -9.80
N PHE A 51 2.58 -8.08 -9.71
CA PHE A 51 3.29 -7.45 -10.84
C PHE A 51 4.77 -7.84 -10.93
N SER A 52 5.26 -8.73 -10.06
CA SER A 52 6.67 -9.13 -10.00
C SER A 52 7.64 -7.94 -9.95
N LEU A 53 7.31 -6.94 -9.13
CA LEU A 53 8.07 -5.70 -9.03
C LEU A 53 9.44 -5.95 -8.39
N PRO A 54 10.54 -5.53 -9.03
CA PRO A 54 11.86 -5.55 -8.41
C PRO A 54 11.95 -4.49 -7.30
N ASP A 55 12.87 -4.68 -6.35
CA ASP A 55 13.02 -3.83 -5.16
C ASP A 55 13.17 -2.33 -5.47
N LEU A 56 13.86 -1.96 -6.56
CA LEU A 56 13.96 -0.56 -6.97
C LEU A 56 12.58 0.03 -7.32
N GLN A 57 11.74 -0.73 -8.04
CA GLN A 57 10.39 -0.29 -8.37
C GLN A 57 9.52 -0.23 -7.11
N LYS A 58 9.59 -1.25 -6.24
CA LYS A 58 8.91 -1.23 -4.94
C LYS A 58 9.26 0.03 -4.15
N PHE A 59 10.55 0.35 -4.06
CA PHE A 59 11.04 1.53 -3.36
C PHE A 59 10.47 2.83 -3.94
N ILE A 60 10.48 2.99 -5.27
CA ILE A 60 9.95 4.19 -5.94
C ILE A 60 8.43 4.31 -5.71
N PHE A 61 7.67 3.23 -5.94
CA PHE A 61 6.21 3.23 -5.78
C PHE A 61 5.79 3.51 -4.34
N ALA A 62 6.46 2.88 -3.37
CA ALA A 62 6.19 3.10 -1.96
C ALA A 62 6.42 4.58 -1.57
N LYS A 63 7.56 5.18 -1.97
CA LYS A 63 7.83 6.61 -1.72
C LYS A 63 6.79 7.53 -2.34
N ARG A 64 6.30 7.22 -3.54
CA ARG A 64 5.25 7.99 -4.23
C ARG A 64 3.86 7.82 -3.60
N SER A 65 3.67 6.73 -2.87
CA SER A 65 2.41 6.41 -2.20
C SER A 65 2.28 7.09 -0.84
N LEU A 66 3.34 7.72 -0.35
CA LEU A 66 3.32 8.50 0.88
C LEU A 66 2.61 9.84 0.73
N GLY A 67 1.75 10.14 1.70
CA GLY A 67 1.23 11.47 1.98
C GLY A 67 1.62 11.97 3.38
N GLY A 68 1.24 13.22 3.67
CA GLY A 68 1.28 13.77 5.03
C GLY A 68 2.61 13.63 5.77
N THR A 69 2.53 13.28 7.04
CA THR A 69 3.68 13.14 7.95
C THR A 69 4.63 12.02 7.51
N ALA A 70 4.13 10.94 6.93
CA ALA A 70 4.96 9.82 6.47
C ALA A 70 5.89 10.24 5.32
N ALA A 71 5.42 11.10 4.40
CA ALA A 71 6.25 11.66 3.36
C ALA A 71 7.34 12.61 3.89
N LEU A 72 7.06 13.32 5.00
CA LEU A 72 8.02 14.20 5.66
C LEU A 72 9.13 13.40 6.34
N PHE A 73 8.78 12.34 7.06
CA PHE A 73 9.72 11.43 7.72
C PHE A 73 10.78 10.88 6.75
N VAL A 74 10.36 10.37 5.59
CA VAL A 74 11.31 9.81 4.61
C VAL A 74 12.23 10.89 4.00
N LYS A 75 11.81 12.17 4.00
CA LYS A 75 12.66 13.27 3.54
C LYS A 75 13.73 13.66 4.56
N THR A 76 13.48 13.43 5.85
CA THR A 76 14.43 13.75 6.93
C THR A 76 15.47 12.65 7.17
N GLU A 77 15.24 11.44 6.66
CA GLU A 77 16.10 10.27 6.83
C GLU A 77 16.86 9.91 5.51
N PRO A 78 17.95 10.62 5.17
CA PRO A 78 18.68 10.42 3.91
C PRO A 78 19.33 9.04 3.76
N GLN A 79 19.49 8.28 4.86
CA GLN A 79 20.03 6.93 4.87
C GLN A 79 19.05 5.87 4.33
N ILE A 80 17.79 6.23 4.10
CA ILE A 80 16.78 5.36 3.50
C ILE A 80 16.97 5.36 1.98
N ASP A 81 17.80 4.43 1.51
CA ASP A 81 18.21 4.28 0.10
C ASP A 81 17.73 2.97 -0.56
N SER A 82 17.00 2.12 0.18
CA SER A 82 16.52 0.83 -0.28
C SER A 82 15.11 0.51 0.20
N TRP A 83 14.42 -0.41 -0.48
CA TRP A 83 13.10 -0.89 -0.08
C TRP A 83 13.10 -1.47 1.34
N GLN A 84 14.08 -2.30 1.68
CA GLN A 84 14.19 -2.92 3.00
C GLN A 84 14.36 -1.89 4.12
N LYS A 85 15.23 -0.89 3.93
CA LYS A 85 15.40 0.19 4.92
C LYS A 85 14.14 1.02 5.08
N LEU A 86 13.45 1.31 3.98
CA LEU A 86 12.18 2.04 4.02
C LEU A 86 11.11 1.28 4.80
N LYS A 87 10.94 -0.02 4.49
CA LYS A 87 9.99 -0.90 5.16
C LYS A 87 10.26 -0.98 6.66
N GLN A 88 11.52 -1.16 7.06
CA GLN A 88 11.88 -1.23 8.47
C GLN A 88 11.62 0.10 9.19
N ALA A 89 12.10 1.21 8.63
CA ALA A 89 11.92 2.53 9.24
C ALA A 89 10.44 2.88 9.43
N TRP A 90 9.58 2.45 8.52
CA TRP A 90 8.13 2.63 8.64
C TRP A 90 7.49 1.77 9.70
N ILE A 91 7.89 0.51 9.82
CA ILE A 91 7.40 -0.35 10.90
C ILE A 91 7.81 0.26 12.23
N ASP A 92 9.07 0.69 12.37
CA ASP A 92 9.57 1.25 13.63
C ASP A 92 8.86 2.55 14.02
N GLU A 93 8.52 3.40 13.06
CA GLU A 93 7.91 4.72 13.32
C GLU A 93 6.37 4.68 13.40
N PHE A 94 5.72 3.94 12.49
CA PHE A 94 4.27 4.05 12.27
C PHE A 94 3.50 2.77 12.60
N SER A 95 4.17 1.66 12.91
CA SER A 95 3.44 0.49 13.40
C SER A 95 3.01 0.69 14.84
N PHE A 96 1.86 0.13 15.16
CA PHE A 96 1.39 0.04 16.53
C PHE A 96 0.89 -1.38 16.78
N GLU A 97 1.16 -1.91 17.96
CA GLU A 97 0.57 -3.17 18.36
C GLU A 97 -0.86 -2.95 18.81
N ILE A 98 -1.81 -3.54 18.09
CA ILE A 98 -3.19 -3.61 18.54
C ILE A 98 -3.30 -4.84 19.45
N ASN A 99 -3.15 -4.62 20.75
CA ASN A 99 -3.48 -5.64 21.75
C ASN A 99 -5.00 -5.79 21.89
N SER A 100 -5.44 -6.87 22.56
CA SER A 100 -6.86 -7.18 22.76
C SER A 100 -7.65 -6.00 23.34
N ALA A 101 -7.12 -5.34 24.38
CA ALA A 101 -7.80 -4.23 25.04
C ALA A 101 -7.96 -3.01 24.10
N HIS A 102 -6.93 -2.68 23.34
CA HIS A 102 -6.95 -1.59 22.36
C HIS A 102 -7.87 -1.93 21.18
N LEU A 103 -7.90 -3.18 20.73
CA LEU A 103 -8.85 -3.65 19.71
C LEU A 103 -10.30 -3.49 20.20
N HIS A 104 -10.60 -3.97 21.41
CA HIS A 104 -11.91 -3.83 22.01
C HIS A 104 -12.33 -2.36 22.15
N GLU A 105 -11.40 -1.48 22.51
CA GLU A 105 -11.65 -0.04 22.56
C GLU A 105 -11.97 0.54 21.18
N LEU A 106 -11.15 0.25 20.15
CA LEU A 106 -11.39 0.68 18.77
C LEU A 106 -12.73 0.19 18.24
N LEU A 107 -13.05 -1.10 18.45
CA LEU A 107 -14.33 -1.69 18.05
C LEU A 107 -15.52 -1.07 18.80
N SER A 108 -15.35 -0.72 20.07
CA SER A 108 -16.41 -0.09 20.87
C SER A 108 -16.72 1.34 20.39
N LYS A 109 -15.67 2.07 19.99
CA LYS A 109 -15.72 3.46 19.51
C LYS A 109 -16.19 3.56 18.07
N ARG A 110 -15.91 2.55 17.24
CA ARG A 110 -16.33 2.54 15.84
C ARG A 110 -17.85 2.38 15.75
N LYS A 111 -18.54 3.45 15.30
CA LYS A 111 -19.98 3.48 15.03
C LYS A 111 -20.23 3.75 13.55
N MET A 112 -21.33 3.22 13.02
CA MET A 112 -21.71 3.47 11.64
C MET A 112 -21.93 4.98 11.42
N MET A 113 -21.32 5.54 10.39
CA MET A 113 -21.45 6.95 10.01
C MET A 113 -22.66 7.16 9.09
N ASP A 114 -23.24 8.35 9.08
CA ASP A 114 -24.42 8.66 8.23
C ASP A 114 -24.09 8.61 6.73
N SER A 115 -22.82 8.80 6.36
CA SER A 115 -22.34 8.78 4.99
C SER A 115 -21.95 7.39 4.47
N GLU A 116 -21.92 6.37 5.33
CA GLU A 116 -21.45 5.04 4.94
C GLU A 116 -22.58 4.02 4.85
N SER A 117 -22.42 3.07 3.93
CA SER A 117 -23.39 1.97 3.79
C SER A 117 -23.16 0.88 4.84
N ALA A 118 -24.22 0.15 5.20
CA ALA A 118 -24.09 -0.97 6.15
C ALA A 118 -23.08 -2.05 5.71
N PRO A 119 -22.97 -2.44 4.42
CA PRO A 119 -21.91 -3.35 3.97
C PRO A 119 -20.50 -2.77 4.13
N GLU A 120 -20.31 -1.48 3.84
CA GLU A 120 -19.02 -0.81 3.98
C GLU A 120 -18.57 -0.76 5.44
N TYR A 121 -19.49 -0.42 6.35
CA TYR A 121 -19.25 -0.49 7.79
C TYR A 121 -18.83 -1.88 8.24
N PHE A 122 -19.52 -2.92 7.79
CA PHE A 122 -19.20 -4.31 8.15
C PHE A 122 -17.80 -4.72 7.68
N LEU A 123 -17.40 -4.34 6.46
CA LEU A 123 -16.06 -4.64 5.94
C LEU A 123 -14.97 -3.92 6.74
N LYS A 124 -15.17 -2.64 7.08
CA LYS A 124 -14.24 -1.89 7.94
C LYS A 124 -14.14 -2.49 9.35
N MET A 125 -15.25 -2.94 9.93
CA MET A 125 -15.24 -3.65 11.22
C MET A 125 -14.47 -4.98 11.14
N LYS A 126 -14.64 -5.73 10.05
CA LYS A 126 -13.91 -6.98 9.81
C LYS A 126 -12.40 -6.73 9.67
N GLU A 127 -12.01 -5.69 8.94
CA GLU A 127 -10.62 -5.26 8.78
C GLU A 127 -9.98 -4.93 10.13
N LEU A 128 -10.67 -4.15 10.98
CA LEU A 128 -10.21 -3.84 12.34
C LEU A 128 -10.00 -5.12 13.16
N CYS A 129 -10.96 -6.05 13.16
CA CYS A 129 -10.83 -7.33 13.87
C CYS A 129 -9.63 -8.17 13.37
N SER A 130 -9.32 -8.10 12.08
CA SER A 130 -8.21 -8.85 11.46
C SER A 130 -6.83 -8.30 11.86
N SER A 131 -6.80 -7.08 12.40
CA SER A 131 -5.57 -6.35 12.74
C SER A 131 -5.08 -6.62 14.16
N GLY A 132 -5.90 -7.25 15.00
CA GLY A 132 -5.51 -7.59 16.38
C GLY A 132 -4.81 -8.93 16.48
N LYS A 133 -3.74 -9.01 17.26
CA LYS A 133 -3.19 -10.30 17.69
C LYS A 133 -4.16 -10.89 18.72
N THR A 134 -4.71 -12.07 18.44
CA THR A 134 -5.39 -12.85 19.48
C THR A 134 -4.31 -13.40 20.40
N GLU A 135 -4.22 -12.89 21.61
CA GLU A 135 -3.47 -13.54 22.67
C GLU A 135 -4.16 -14.88 22.94
N GLU A 136 -3.60 -15.98 22.44
CA GLU A 136 -3.96 -17.32 22.89
C GLU A 136 -3.47 -17.46 24.34
N THR A 137 -4.39 -17.27 25.29
CA THR A 137 -4.25 -17.70 26.69
C THR A 137 -4.21 -19.21 26.83
#